data_AF-A0A9D9LRP7-F1
#
_entry.id   AF-A0A9D9LRP7-F1
#
_cell.length_a   1.000
_cell.length_b   1.000
_cell.length_c   1.000
_cell.angle_alpha   90.00
_cell.angle_beta   90.00
_cell.angle_gamma   90.00
#
_symmetry.space_group_name_H-M   'P 1'
#
loop_
_entity.id
_entity.type
_entity.pdbx_description
1 polymer ?
#
loop_
_entity_poly.entity_id
_entity_poly.type
_entity_poly.pdbx_seq_one_letter_code
_entity_poly.pdbx_strand_id
1 'polypeptide(L)'
;MKPKYIIVQAGGKGSRMETLTQNKPKALVPVENLPMIFHLFKKFPDKKYLIIGDYKEDVLIRYLSVFADADYRVVSAKGKKGTVAGIKDAMSFIPSGKSFMLIWCDLILGDDDIPDIDADVIGIAKNFSCRWSYMHTPPRFCTKKFQVAA
;
A
#
# COMPACT_ATOMS: atom_id res chain seq x y z
N MET A 1 -16.29 -11.48 -4.06
CA MET A 1 -16.34 -10.52 -2.94
C MET A 1 -14.93 -10.00 -2.69
N LYS A 2 -14.69 -8.69 -2.83
CA LYS A 2 -13.35 -8.08 -2.67
C LYS A 2 -12.92 -8.01 -1.19
N PRO A 3 -11.62 -8.15 -0.88
CA PRO A 3 -11.11 -8.07 0.50
C PRO A 3 -11.50 -6.75 1.17
N LYS A 4 -11.87 -6.81 2.46
CA LYS A 4 -12.33 -5.64 3.23
C LYS A 4 -11.18 -4.76 3.74
N TYR A 5 -10.01 -5.36 3.93
CA TYR A 5 -8.82 -4.70 4.47
C TYR A 5 -7.77 -4.53 3.38
N ILE A 6 -7.11 -3.37 3.36
CA ILE A 6 -5.99 -3.08 2.47
C ILE A 6 -4.80 -2.64 3.31
N ILE A 7 -3.74 -3.45 3.32
CA ILE A 7 -2.44 -3.09 3.87
C ILE A 7 -1.66 -2.34 2.79
N VAL A 8 -1.29 -1.09 3.08
CA VAL A 8 -0.54 -0.22 2.16
C VAL A 8 0.87 -0.05 2.69
N GLN A 9 1.87 -0.53 1.95
CA GLN A 9 3.28 -0.30 2.27
C GLN A 9 3.70 1.10 1.79
N ALA A 10 3.81 2.04 2.73
CA ALA A 10 4.09 3.46 2.49
C ALA A 10 5.37 3.96 3.20
N GLY A 11 6.15 3.07 3.84
CA GLY A 11 7.32 3.44 4.63
C GLY A 11 8.60 3.79 3.84
N GLY A 12 8.61 3.59 2.51
CA GLY A 12 9.82 3.78 1.71
C GLY A 12 10.26 5.24 1.57
N LYS A 13 11.56 5.51 1.78
CA LYS A 13 12.19 6.83 1.51
C LYS A 13 11.97 7.33 0.07
N GLY A 14 11.83 6.41 -0.88
CA GLY A 14 11.78 6.76 -2.31
C GLY A 14 13.12 7.27 -2.83
N SER A 15 14.23 6.59 -2.48
CA SER A 15 15.61 7.00 -2.82
C SER A 15 15.92 7.11 -4.32
N ARG A 16 15.01 6.67 -5.20
CA ARG A 16 15.12 6.88 -6.65
C ARG A 16 14.54 8.21 -7.12
N MET A 17 13.81 8.91 -6.24
CA MET A 17 13.09 10.16 -6.50
C MET A 17 13.41 11.19 -5.40
N GLU A 18 14.65 11.22 -4.91
CA GLU A 18 15.01 11.93 -3.68
C GLU A 18 14.57 13.40 -3.68
N THR A 19 14.70 14.12 -4.79
CA THR A 19 14.25 15.51 -4.91
C THR A 19 12.76 15.68 -4.56
N LEU A 20 11.91 14.71 -4.90
CA LEU A 20 10.48 14.75 -4.63
C LEU A 20 10.12 14.29 -3.21
N THR A 21 10.97 13.48 -2.57
CA THR A 21 10.72 12.89 -1.25
C THR A 21 11.55 13.51 -0.12
N GLN A 22 12.42 14.48 -0.42
CA GLN A 22 13.23 15.20 0.58
C GLN A 22 12.42 15.73 1.76
N ASN A 23 11.20 16.22 1.50
CA ASN A 23 10.35 16.88 2.51
C ASN A 23 9.07 16.10 2.86
N LYS A 24 8.76 15.02 2.15
CA LYS A 24 7.52 14.25 2.32
C LYS A 24 7.72 12.75 2.03
N PRO A 25 6.94 11.86 2.64
CA PRO A 25 6.96 10.44 2.30
C PRO A 25 6.61 10.21 0.82
N LYS A 26 7.12 9.12 0.23
CA LYS A 26 6.82 8.76 -1.17
C LYS A 26 5.31 8.69 -1.44
N ALA A 27 4.53 8.17 -0.50
CA ALA A 27 3.07 8.06 -0.61
C ALA A 27 2.35 9.41 -0.87
N LEU A 28 2.98 10.54 -0.53
CA LEU A 28 2.45 11.88 -0.73
C LEU A 28 3.03 12.61 -1.95
N VAL A 29 3.90 11.96 -2.73
CA VAL A 29 4.33 12.51 -4.02
C VAL A 29 3.13 12.49 -4.97
N PRO A 30 2.82 13.63 -5.62
CA PRO A 30 1.67 13.72 -6.51
C PRO A 30 1.94 12.99 -7.83
N VAL A 31 0.92 12.29 -8.31
CA VAL A 31 0.81 11.75 -9.68
C VAL A 31 -0.56 12.16 -10.19
N GLU A 32 -0.62 12.76 -11.39
CA GLU A 32 -1.86 13.34 -11.94
C GLU A 32 -2.56 14.31 -10.97
N ASN A 33 -1.78 15.19 -10.33
CA ASN A 33 -2.25 16.19 -9.35
C ASN A 33 -2.89 15.61 -8.08
N LEU A 34 -2.74 14.32 -7.82
CA LEU A 34 -3.26 13.66 -6.62
C LEU A 34 -2.14 12.88 -5.91
N PRO A 35 -2.02 12.94 -4.56
CA PRO A 35 -1.05 12.11 -3.85
C PRO A 35 -1.24 10.63 -4.19
N MET A 36 -0.14 9.89 -4.43
CA MET A 36 -0.20 8.48 -4.85
C MET A 36 -1.17 7.62 -4.01
N ILE A 37 -1.13 7.75 -2.68
CA ILE A 37 -2.02 6.98 -1.80
C ILE A 37 -3.51 7.31 -1.97
N PHE A 38 -3.86 8.51 -2.43
CA PHE A 38 -5.25 8.92 -2.62
C PHE A 38 -5.89 8.26 -3.85
N HIS A 39 -5.09 7.84 -4.84
CA HIS A 39 -5.58 7.01 -5.93
C HIS A 39 -6.18 5.69 -5.40
N LEU A 40 -5.55 5.10 -4.37
CA LEU A 40 -6.10 3.91 -3.72
C LEU A 40 -7.40 4.21 -2.98
N PHE A 41 -7.51 5.34 -2.28
CA PHE A 41 -8.74 5.73 -1.57
C PHE A 41 -9.90 5.97 -2.53
N LYS A 42 -9.66 6.67 -3.65
CA LYS A 42 -10.67 6.89 -4.69
C LYS A 42 -11.12 5.57 -5.32
N LYS A 43 -10.20 4.62 -5.51
CA LYS A 43 -10.52 3.33 -6.13
C LYS A 43 -11.28 2.38 -5.20
N PHE A 44 -11.04 2.46 -3.89
CA PHE A 44 -11.73 1.61 -2.90
C PHE A 44 -12.27 2.39 -1.69
N PRO A 45 -13.28 3.26 -1.91
CA PRO A 45 -13.78 4.14 -0.86
C PRO A 45 -14.42 3.40 0.32
N ASP A 46 -14.80 2.13 0.14
CA ASP A 46 -15.50 1.29 1.13
C ASP A 46 -14.57 0.39 1.96
N LYS A 47 -13.25 0.58 1.89
CA LYS A 47 -12.25 -0.30 2.51
C LYS A 47 -11.61 0.30 3.75
N LYS A 48 -11.08 -0.60 4.59
CA LYS A 48 -10.29 -0.26 5.78
C LYS A 48 -8.81 -0.34 5.45
N TYR A 49 -8.09 0.76 5.60
CA TYR A 49 -6.68 0.87 5.24
C TYR A 49 -5.76 0.74 6.45
N LEU A 50 -4.73 -0.09 6.32
CA LEU A 50 -3.64 -0.22 7.28
C LEU A 50 -2.37 0.29 6.60
N ILE A 51 -2.04 1.55 6.85
CA ILE A 51 -0.98 2.27 6.14
C ILE A 51 0.31 2.16 6.93
N ILE A 52 1.26 1.39 6.42
CA ILE A 52 2.56 1.22 7.07
C ILE A 52 3.44 2.42 6.72
N GLY A 53 3.79 3.23 7.72
CA GLY A 53 4.68 4.40 7.59
C GLY A 53 6.01 4.19 8.31
N ASP A 54 7.09 4.82 7.80
CA ASP A 54 8.42 4.83 8.45
C ASP A 54 9.09 6.18 8.19
N TYR A 55 9.63 6.38 6.99
CA TYR A 55 10.24 7.66 6.61
C TYR A 55 9.21 8.79 6.60
N LYS A 56 9.43 9.82 7.44
CA LYS A 56 8.55 11.00 7.61
C LYS A 56 7.09 10.64 7.89
N GLU A 57 6.86 9.60 8.70
CA GLU A 57 5.50 9.19 9.08
C GLU A 57 4.67 10.31 9.71
N ASP A 58 5.31 11.25 10.41
CA ASP A 58 4.65 12.38 11.07
C ASP A 58 4.03 13.35 10.05
N VAL A 59 4.67 13.50 8.89
CA VAL A 59 4.13 14.25 7.75
C VAL A 59 2.97 13.48 7.12
N LEU A 60 3.11 12.16 6.99
CA LEU A 60 2.04 11.29 6.48
C LEU A 60 0.77 11.41 7.35
N ILE A 61 0.92 11.25 8.67
CA ILE A 61 -0.18 11.30 9.63
C ILE A 61 -0.89 12.64 9.57
N ARG A 62 -0.14 13.75 9.63
CA ARG A 62 -0.70 15.10 9.59
C ARG A 62 -1.44 15.39 8.28
N TYR A 63 -0.91 14.94 7.16
CA TYR A 63 -1.56 15.14 5.87
C TYR A 63 -2.87 14.33 5.78
N LEU A 64 -2.82 13.04 6.11
CA LEU A 64 -4.00 12.18 6.06
C LEU A 64 -5.10 12.64 7.02
N SER A 65 -4.75 13.14 8.21
CA SER A 65 -5.74 13.61 9.18
C SER A 65 -6.55 14.83 8.71
N VAL A 66 -6.00 15.58 7.75
CA VAL A 66 -6.67 16.78 7.20
C VAL A 66 -7.41 16.46 5.92
N PHE A 67 -6.87 15.58 5.07
CA PHE A 67 -7.33 15.43 3.69
C PHE A 67 -7.96 14.07 3.35
N ALA A 68 -7.76 13.03 4.15
CA ALA A 68 -8.23 11.69 3.81
C ALA A 68 -9.64 11.42 4.36
N ASP A 69 -10.57 11.10 3.46
CA ASP A 69 -11.95 10.69 3.80
C ASP A 69 -12.10 9.16 3.99
N ALA A 70 -11.02 8.39 3.89
CA ALA A 70 -11.02 6.93 4.01
C ALA A 70 -10.97 6.45 5.47
N ASP A 71 -11.50 5.25 5.76
CA ASP A 71 -11.26 4.58 7.04
C ASP A 71 -9.83 4.02 7.05
N TYR A 72 -8.92 4.67 7.78
CA TYR A 72 -7.51 4.27 7.83
C TYR A 72 -6.92 4.24 9.24
N ARG A 73 -5.86 3.46 9.39
CA ARG A 73 -4.96 3.48 10.53
C ARG A 73 -3.51 3.47 10.04
N VAL A 74 -2.70 4.38 10.59
CA VAL A 74 -1.25 4.38 10.33
C VAL A 74 -0.57 3.43 11.31
N VAL A 75 0.27 2.54 10.77
CA VAL A 75 1.07 1.58 11.52
C VAL A 75 2.53 1.99 11.37
N SER A 76 3.18 2.36 12.47
CA SER A 76 4.58 2.75 12.44
C SER A 76 5.48 1.53 12.28
N ALA A 77 6.36 1.58 11.29
CA ALA A 77 7.46 0.65 11.08
C ALA A 77 8.81 1.24 11.52
N LYS A 78 8.81 2.37 12.26
CA LYS A 78 10.04 3.00 12.78
C LYS A 78 10.91 1.98 13.51
N GLY A 79 12.21 2.02 13.21
CA GLY A 79 13.20 1.13 13.81
C GLY A 79 13.20 -0.30 13.25
N LYS A 80 12.26 -0.66 12.37
CA LYS A 80 12.24 -1.95 11.67
C LYS A 80 12.92 -1.81 10.32
N LYS A 81 13.80 -2.75 9.96
CA LYS A 81 14.55 -2.71 8.70
C LYS A 81 13.89 -3.62 7.66
N GLY A 82 13.88 -3.15 6.41
CA GLY A 82 13.48 -3.94 5.23
C GLY A 82 12.05 -3.67 4.75
N THR A 83 11.75 -4.13 3.53
CA THR A 83 10.45 -3.89 2.86
C THR A 83 9.27 -4.70 3.41
N VAL A 84 9.54 -5.66 4.30
CA VAL A 84 8.53 -6.45 5.03
C VAL A 84 8.15 -5.75 6.36
N ALA A 85 8.86 -4.68 6.72
CA ALA A 85 8.66 -3.98 7.99
C ALA A 85 7.20 -3.51 8.11
N GLY A 86 6.63 -3.68 9.31
CA GLY A 86 5.27 -3.25 9.63
C GLY A 86 4.15 -4.20 9.17
N ILE A 87 4.40 -5.18 8.29
CA ILE A 87 3.33 -6.06 7.76
C ILE A 87 2.72 -6.90 8.89
N LYS A 88 3.55 -7.52 9.73
CA LYS A 88 3.07 -8.32 10.86
C LYS A 88 2.24 -7.49 11.84
N ASP A 89 2.63 -6.24 12.08
CA ASP A 89 1.90 -5.34 12.97
C ASP A 89 0.61 -4.84 12.33
N ALA A 90 0.59 -4.61 11.01
CA ALA A 90 -0.64 -4.30 10.29
C ALA A 90 -1.62 -5.48 10.37
N MET A 91 -1.14 -6.70 10.14
CA MET A 91 -1.96 -7.91 10.21
C MET A 91 -2.59 -8.15 11.58
N SER A 92 -1.98 -7.71 12.68
CA SER A 92 -2.55 -7.88 14.03
C SER A 92 -3.83 -7.05 14.27
N PHE A 93 -4.10 -6.05 13.41
CA PHE A 93 -5.34 -5.28 13.43
C PHE A 93 -6.45 -5.90 12.57
N ILE A 94 -6.16 -6.96 11.81
CA ILE A 94 -7.13 -7.65 10.96
C ILE A 94 -7.76 -8.80 11.77
N PRO A 95 -9.09 -8.88 11.88
CA PRO A 95 -9.75 -10.00 12.56
C PRO A 95 -9.42 -11.34 11.88
N SER A 96 -9.28 -12.39 12.69
CA SER A 96 -9.02 -13.74 12.19
C SER A 96 -10.07 -14.17 11.16
N GLY A 97 -9.63 -14.82 10.08
CA GLY A 97 -10.49 -15.29 9.00
C GLY A 97 -11.00 -14.21 8.04
N LYS A 98 -10.48 -12.98 8.10
CA LYS A 98 -10.79 -11.92 7.12
C LYS A 98 -9.67 -11.79 6.09
N SER A 99 -10.07 -11.76 4.82
CA SER A 99 -9.18 -11.54 3.69
C SER A 99 -8.67 -10.10 3.64
N PHE A 100 -7.43 -9.94 3.19
CA PHE A 100 -6.80 -8.63 2.99
C PHE A 100 -6.04 -8.54 1.67
N MET A 101 -5.87 -7.32 1.19
CA MET A 101 -4.98 -7.01 0.07
C MET A 101 -3.71 -6.33 0.59
N LEU A 102 -2.54 -6.81 0.18
CA LEU A 102 -1.26 -6.13 0.39
C LEU A 102 -0.85 -5.43 -0.90
N ILE A 103 -0.60 -4.12 -0.80
CA ILE A 103 -0.22 -3.28 -1.93
C ILE A 103 0.82 -2.23 -1.53
N TRP A 104 1.65 -1.79 -2.48
CA TRP A 104 2.55 -0.66 -2.28
C TRP A 104 1.86 0.64 -2.67
N CYS A 105 2.19 1.73 -1.96
CA CYS A 105 1.62 3.05 -2.23
C CYS A 105 1.94 3.60 -3.62
N ASP A 106 2.95 3.05 -4.30
CA ASP A 106 3.41 3.51 -5.61
C ASP A 106 2.77 2.77 -6.80
N LEU A 107 1.84 1.85 -6.54
CA LEU A 107 1.09 1.12 -7.56
C LEU A 107 -0.22 1.84 -7.85
N ILE A 108 -0.37 2.33 -9.09
CA ILE A 108 -1.63 2.86 -9.61
C ILE A 108 -2.34 1.71 -10.32
N LEU A 109 -3.58 1.42 -9.92
CA LEU A 109 -4.33 0.28 -10.44
C LEU A 109 -5.31 0.71 -11.54
N GLY A 110 -5.30 0.03 -12.67
CA GLY A 110 -6.35 0.07 -13.70
C GLY A 110 -7.63 -0.67 -13.27
N ASP A 111 -8.70 -0.61 -14.05
CA ASP A 111 -10.01 -1.14 -13.62
C ASP A 111 -10.06 -2.67 -13.59
N ASP A 112 -9.32 -3.32 -14.48
CA ASP A 112 -9.20 -4.77 -14.56
C ASP A 112 -8.19 -5.36 -13.58
N ASP A 113 -7.70 -4.59 -12.60
CA ASP A 113 -6.57 -4.99 -11.78
C ASP A 113 -6.95 -5.79 -10.52
N ILE A 114 -8.17 -5.72 -10.00
CA ILE A 114 -8.48 -6.46 -8.75
C ILE A 114 -9.19 -7.78 -9.07
N PRO A 115 -8.70 -8.93 -8.58
CA PRO A 115 -9.44 -10.18 -8.72
C PRO A 115 -10.67 -10.14 -7.78
N ASP A 116 -11.86 -10.49 -8.29
CA ASP A 116 -13.06 -10.57 -7.47
C ASP A 116 -13.12 -11.92 -6.72
N ILE A 117 -12.25 -12.04 -5.72
CA ILE A 117 -12.09 -13.25 -4.92
C ILE A 117 -12.07 -12.92 -3.44
N ASP A 118 -12.62 -13.83 -2.63
CA ASP A 118 -12.52 -13.75 -1.18
C ASP A 118 -11.31 -14.57 -0.70
N ALA A 119 -10.13 -14.03 -0.98
CA ALA A 119 -8.84 -14.59 -0.57
C ALA A 119 -7.85 -13.46 -0.30
N ASP A 120 -6.73 -13.79 0.31
CA ASP A 120 -5.66 -12.81 0.46
C ASP A 120 -5.03 -12.50 -0.92
N VAL A 121 -4.83 -11.22 -1.19
CA VAL A 121 -4.35 -10.73 -2.49
C VAL A 121 -3.04 -9.99 -2.31
N ILE A 122 -2.04 -10.31 -3.14
CA ILE A 122 -0.77 -9.57 -3.20
C ILE A 122 -0.67 -8.88 -4.55
N GLY A 123 -0.57 -7.55 -4.53
CA GLY A 123 -0.28 -6.73 -5.70
C GLY A 123 1.22 -6.60 -5.95
N ILE A 124 1.68 -7.05 -7.10
CA ILE A 124 3.10 -6.94 -7.50
C ILE A 124 3.24 -6.14 -8.79
N ALA A 125 4.39 -5.52 -9.03
CA ALA A 125 4.65 -4.80 -10.27
C ALA A 125 4.74 -5.74 -11.49
N LYS A 126 4.24 -5.30 -12.65
CA LYS A 126 4.30 -6.04 -13.93
C LYS A 126 5.56 -5.75 -14.73
N ASN A 127 5.90 -4.48 -14.92
CA ASN A 127 6.82 -4.01 -15.97
C ASN A 127 8.14 -3.43 -15.44
N PHE A 128 8.46 -3.60 -14.16
CA PHE A 128 9.73 -3.16 -13.60
C PHE A 128 10.25 -4.11 -12.51
N SER A 129 11.55 -4.03 -12.23
CA SER A 129 12.20 -4.83 -11.19
C SER A 129 11.69 -4.43 -9.80
N CYS A 130 10.79 -5.25 -9.27
CA CYS A 130 10.36 -5.17 -7.88
C CYS A 130 11.35 -5.92 -6.99
N ARG A 131 11.55 -5.44 -5.75
CA ARG A 131 12.29 -6.19 -4.72
C ARG A 131 11.57 -7.45 -4.26
N TRP A 132 10.32 -7.64 -4.69
CA TRP A 132 9.48 -8.77 -4.36
C TRP A 132 9.14 -9.55 -5.62
N SER A 133 9.31 -10.86 -5.52
CA SER A 133 8.73 -11.85 -6.41
C SER A 133 7.80 -12.73 -5.59
N TYR A 134 6.71 -13.16 -6.21
CA TYR A 134 5.88 -14.21 -5.65
C TYR A 134 6.46 -15.56 -6.10
N MET A 135 6.83 -16.41 -5.14
CA MET A 135 7.22 -17.79 -5.39
C MET A 135 6.06 -18.71 -5.00
N HIS A 136 5.60 -19.50 -5.97
CA HIS A 136 4.40 -20.30 -5.83
C HIS A 136 4.72 -21.67 -5.21
N THR A 137 4.59 -21.84 -3.89
CA THR A 137 4.58 -23.17 -3.22
C THR A 137 4.10 -23.06 -1.77
N PRO A 138 3.16 -23.95 -1.35
CA PRO A 138 1.74 -23.60 -1.32
C PRO A 138 1.44 -22.44 -0.35
N PRO A 139 0.84 -21.34 -0.83
CA PRO A 139 -0.08 -20.61 0.02
C PRO A 139 -1.33 -20.11 -0.73
N ARG A 140 -2.44 -19.90 -0.02
CA ARG A 140 -3.75 -19.44 -0.55
C ARG A 140 -3.74 -17.94 -0.89
N PHE A 141 -2.83 -17.48 -1.76
CA PHE A 141 -2.82 -16.10 -2.23
C PHE A 141 -3.07 -16.04 -3.73
N CYS A 142 -3.93 -15.12 -4.16
CA CYS A 142 -3.98 -14.73 -5.57
C CYS A 142 -2.99 -13.60 -5.82
N THR A 143 -2.21 -13.74 -6.88
CA THR A 143 -1.29 -12.68 -7.31
C THR A 143 -1.80 -12.04 -8.57
N LYS A 144 -1.77 -10.71 -8.59
CA LYS A 144 -2.06 -9.93 -9.78
C LYS A 144 -0.98 -8.87 -9.97
N LYS A 145 -0.52 -8.77 -11.23
CA LYS A 145 0.57 -7.89 -11.62
C LYS A 145 0.00 -6.55 -12.09
N PHE A 146 0.49 -5.45 -11.51
CA PHE A 146 0.03 -4.08 -11.74
C PHE A 146 1.07 -3.22 -12.44
N GLN A 147 0.62 -2.34 -13.33
CA GLN A 147 1.46 -1.38 -14.03
C GLN A 147 1.42 -0.04 -13.31
N VAL A 148 2.57 0.57 -13.06
CA VAL A 148 2.64 1.94 -12.57
C VAL A 148 2.43 2.87 -13.77
N ALA A 149 1.45 3.76 -13.68
CA ALA A 149 1.33 4.87 -14.63
C ALA A 149 2.56 5.77 -14.46
N ALA A 150 3.34 5.90 -15.53
CA ALA A 150 4.55 6.72 -15.59
C ALA A 150 4.22 8.16 -15.97
#